data_AF-A0A842XPB6-F1
#
_entry.id   AF-A0A842XPB6-F1
#
_cell.length_a   1.000
_cell.length_b   1.000
_cell.length_c   1.000
_cell.angle_alpha   90.00
_cell.angle_beta   90.00
_cell.angle_gamma   90.00
#
_symmetry.space_group_name_H-M   'P 1'
#
loop_
_entity.id
_entity.type
_entity.pdbx_description
1 polymer ?
#
loop_
_entity_poly.entity_id
_entity_poly.type
_entity_poly.pdbx_seq_one_letter_code
_entity_poly.pdbx_strand_id
1 'polypeptide(L)'
;MRLYPVEPSSKLAAKIAGISKKKLRMDVLIKETDIRTLDTLVVIGNGTPDDIAVSIVAFHLNGDKIAGIVKPKTERRYGFISVIPLYLKDKVRKVLVLMDQEDDQLNAISERIQTDWKELTKSALEVIESDGEERVRIFKGKYGSKEFKLILVINGLDAIHTDKHSIEDHLVSAAQQVSIAVGDFENSKAAWRLLSNDQQLRIYKELKAHRRLAESVFPQQVLGCRYLNEES
;
A
#
# COMPACT_ATOMS: atom_id res chain seq x y z
N MET A 1 -2.02 10.72 8.59
CA MET A 1 -1.59 11.11 7.23
C MET A 1 -2.84 11.35 6.39
N ARG A 2 -2.79 12.32 5.50
CA ARG A 2 -3.86 12.60 4.52
C ARG A 2 -3.42 12.14 3.13
N LEU A 3 -4.37 11.72 2.31
CA LEU A 3 -4.14 11.23 0.97
C LEU A 3 -4.68 12.22 -0.06
N TYR A 4 -3.86 12.56 -1.05
CA TYR A 4 -4.26 13.37 -2.20
C TYR A 4 -4.20 12.52 -3.48
N PRO A 5 -5.35 12.17 -4.10
CA PRO A 5 -5.33 11.44 -5.35
C PRO A 5 -4.73 12.31 -6.46
N VAL A 6 -3.56 11.90 -6.98
CA VAL A 6 -2.84 12.68 -7.99
C VAL A 6 -3.64 12.83 -9.29
N GLU A 7 -4.48 11.82 -9.58
CA GLU A 7 -5.52 11.88 -10.60
C GLU A 7 -6.91 11.87 -9.93
N PRO A 8 -7.54 13.03 -9.64
CA PRO A 8 -8.80 13.11 -8.90
C PRO A 8 -10.00 12.41 -9.55
N SER A 9 -9.98 12.25 -10.88
CA SER A 9 -11.02 11.55 -11.65
C SER A 9 -10.75 10.05 -11.82
N SER A 10 -9.65 9.52 -11.25
CA SER A 10 -9.28 8.12 -11.39
C SER A 10 -10.24 7.17 -10.67
N LYS A 11 -10.28 5.91 -11.12
CA LYS A 11 -11.00 4.83 -10.43
C LYS A 11 -10.56 4.68 -8.97
N LEU A 12 -9.26 4.90 -8.70
CA LEU A 12 -8.69 4.90 -7.36
C LEU A 12 -9.36 5.96 -6.47
N ALA A 13 -9.38 7.22 -6.92
CA ALA A 13 -10.00 8.32 -6.20
C ALA A 13 -11.49 8.06 -5.94
N ALA A 14 -12.22 7.55 -6.94
CA ALA A 14 -13.63 7.21 -6.81
C ALA A 14 -13.88 6.09 -5.79
N LYS A 15 -13.05 5.03 -5.79
CA LYS A 15 -13.14 3.92 -4.83
C LYS A 15 -12.86 4.38 -3.41
N ILE A 16 -11.75 5.09 -3.19
CA ILE A 16 -11.41 5.62 -1.86
C ILE A 16 -12.49 6.58 -1.40
N ALA A 17 -12.99 7.49 -2.24
CA ALA A 17 -14.07 8.40 -1.85
C ALA A 17 -15.37 7.66 -1.51
N GLY A 18 -15.71 6.62 -2.28
CA GLY A 18 -16.88 5.79 -2.04
C GLY A 18 -16.82 5.08 -0.68
N ILE A 19 -15.71 4.41 -0.38
CA ILE A 19 -15.55 3.71 0.91
C ILE A 19 -15.39 4.69 2.08
N SER A 20 -14.52 5.70 1.94
CA SER A 20 -14.17 6.63 3.03
C SER A 20 -15.33 7.56 3.37
N LYS A 21 -16.01 8.17 2.39
CA LYS A 21 -17.08 9.14 2.67
C LYS A 21 -18.43 8.49 2.93
N LYS A 22 -18.80 7.49 2.11
CA LYS A 22 -20.18 6.96 2.12
C LYS A 22 -20.37 5.81 3.10
N LYS A 23 -19.36 4.94 3.26
CA LYS A 23 -19.51 3.70 4.03
C LYS A 23 -18.85 3.77 5.41
N LEU A 24 -17.61 4.26 5.48
CA LEU A 24 -16.81 4.22 6.70
C LEU A 24 -16.76 5.56 7.45
N ARG A 25 -17.00 6.69 6.77
CA ARG A 25 -16.85 8.07 7.32
C ARG A 25 -15.44 8.33 7.86
N MET A 26 -14.44 8.11 7.00
CA MET A 26 -13.03 8.46 7.24
C MET A 26 -12.71 9.75 6.51
N ASP A 27 -12.24 10.76 7.25
CA ASP A 27 -11.71 11.98 6.65
C ASP A 27 -10.23 11.79 6.34
N VAL A 28 -9.94 11.15 5.20
CA VAL A 28 -8.58 10.81 4.75
C VAL A 28 -8.19 11.52 3.46
N LEU A 29 -9.16 11.90 2.62
CA LEU A 29 -8.90 12.52 1.32
C LEU A 29 -8.83 14.05 1.40
N ILE A 30 -7.80 14.64 0.80
CA ILE A 30 -7.70 16.08 0.52
C ILE A 30 -8.19 16.36 -0.89
N LYS A 31 -8.95 17.45 -1.06
CA LYS A 31 -9.50 17.86 -2.36
C LYS A 31 -8.55 18.75 -3.15
N GLU A 32 -7.76 19.57 -2.47
CA GLU A 32 -6.93 20.60 -3.08
C GLU A 32 -5.55 20.62 -2.41
N THR A 33 -4.51 20.46 -3.22
CA THR A 33 -3.11 20.68 -2.86
C THR A 33 -2.33 20.97 -4.13
N ASP A 34 -1.21 21.68 -4.03
CA ASP A 34 -0.27 21.75 -5.14
C ASP A 34 0.48 20.41 -5.26
N ILE A 35 0.31 19.71 -6.37
CA ILE A 35 1.01 18.44 -6.64
C ILE A 35 2.53 18.65 -6.59
N ARG A 36 3.01 19.83 -7.00
CA ARG A 36 4.44 20.15 -7.02
C ARG A 36 5.03 20.33 -5.62
N THR A 37 4.19 20.49 -4.60
CA THR A 37 4.65 20.57 -3.21
C THR A 37 4.71 19.21 -2.52
N LEU A 38 4.15 18.15 -3.13
CA LEU A 38 4.17 16.81 -2.56
C LEU A 38 5.61 16.28 -2.53
N ASP A 39 6.08 15.95 -1.34
CA ASP A 39 7.38 15.34 -1.09
C ASP A 39 7.29 13.82 -0.88
N THR A 40 6.06 13.29 -0.82
CA THR A 40 5.77 11.86 -0.63
C THR A 40 4.73 11.35 -1.61
N LEU A 41 4.90 10.10 -2.04
CA LEU A 41 4.01 9.42 -2.97
C LEU A 41 3.72 8.01 -2.46
N VAL A 42 2.45 7.60 -2.54
CA VAL A 42 1.98 6.24 -2.36
C VAL A 42 1.57 5.69 -3.72
N VAL A 43 2.13 4.56 -4.11
CA VAL A 43 1.81 3.86 -5.36
C VAL A 43 1.21 2.51 -5.01
N ILE A 44 -0.05 2.30 -5.40
CA ILE A 44 -0.72 1.01 -5.20
C ILE A 44 -0.52 0.17 -6.46
N GLY A 45 0.15 -0.97 -6.32
CA GLY A 45 0.39 -1.93 -7.40
C GLY A 45 -0.83 -2.79 -7.74
N ASN A 46 -1.63 -3.18 -6.74
CA ASN A 46 -2.68 -4.19 -6.89
C ASN A 46 -4.05 -3.76 -6.32
N GLY A 47 -5.12 -4.49 -6.64
CA GLY A 47 -6.36 -4.65 -5.84
C GLY A 47 -7.20 -3.42 -5.44
N THR A 48 -8.52 -3.54 -5.43
CA THR A 48 -9.36 -2.60 -4.64
C THR A 48 -9.13 -2.72 -3.12
N PRO A 49 -8.88 -3.93 -2.57
CA PRO A 49 -8.63 -4.07 -1.14
C PRO A 49 -7.44 -3.25 -0.62
N ASP A 50 -6.36 -3.10 -1.39
CA ASP A 50 -5.24 -2.22 -1.07
C ASP A 50 -5.66 -0.76 -0.90
N ASP A 51 -6.50 -0.27 -1.82
CA ASP A 51 -7.04 1.10 -1.80
C ASP A 51 -7.73 1.39 -0.45
N ILE A 52 -8.45 0.39 0.09
CA ILE A 52 -9.18 0.48 1.35
C ILE A 52 -8.23 0.33 2.54
N ALA A 53 -7.34 -0.66 2.52
CA ALA A 53 -6.40 -0.93 3.61
C ALA A 53 -5.50 0.28 3.87
N VAL A 54 -4.89 0.86 2.83
CA VAL A 54 -4.05 2.05 2.98
C VAL A 54 -4.85 3.26 3.47
N SER A 55 -6.13 3.37 3.10
CA SER A 55 -7.00 4.45 3.58
C SER A 55 -7.31 4.32 5.07
N ILE A 56 -7.53 3.10 5.56
CA ILE A 56 -7.73 2.82 7.00
C ILE A 56 -6.44 3.11 7.78
N VAL A 57 -5.29 2.66 7.29
CA VAL A 57 -3.99 2.92 7.91
C VAL A 57 -3.70 4.43 7.96
N ALA A 58 -3.87 5.14 6.83
CA ALA A 58 -3.67 6.58 6.76
C ALA A 58 -4.59 7.34 7.73
N PHE A 59 -5.85 6.91 7.84
CA PHE A 59 -6.82 7.43 8.80
C PHE A 59 -6.36 7.24 10.25
N HIS A 60 -5.79 6.08 10.62
CA HIS A 60 -5.30 5.87 12.00
C HIS A 60 -3.99 6.59 12.32
N LEU A 61 -3.13 6.78 11.31
CA LEU A 61 -1.93 7.60 11.42
C LEU A 61 -2.22 9.11 11.36
N ASN A 62 -3.50 9.52 11.42
CA ASN A 62 -4.01 10.90 11.26
C ASN A 62 -3.00 11.98 11.69
N GLY A 63 -2.56 12.81 10.74
CA GLY A 63 -1.45 13.74 10.93
C GLY A 63 -1.27 14.63 9.70
N ASP A 64 -0.46 15.68 9.81
CA ASP A 64 -0.41 16.80 8.86
C ASP A 64 0.25 16.45 7.51
N LYS A 65 0.96 15.32 7.45
CA LYS A 65 1.57 14.84 6.22
C LYS A 65 0.50 14.58 5.16
N ILE A 66 0.65 15.20 3.99
CA ILE A 66 -0.14 14.93 2.79
C ILE A 66 0.72 14.09 1.85
N ALA A 67 0.28 12.86 1.57
CA ALA A 67 0.91 12.01 0.58
C ALA A 67 0.09 11.99 -0.71
N GLY A 68 0.75 12.16 -1.85
CA GLY A 68 0.15 11.86 -3.14
C GLY A 68 -0.19 10.38 -3.22
N ILE A 69 -1.31 10.00 -3.83
CA ILE A 69 -1.65 8.59 -4.06
C ILE A 69 -2.01 8.34 -5.53
N VAL A 70 -1.44 7.28 -6.09
CA VAL A 70 -1.60 6.90 -7.49
C VAL A 70 -1.65 5.39 -7.65
N LYS A 71 -2.25 4.93 -8.74
CA LYS A 71 -2.25 3.53 -9.18
C LYS A 71 -1.84 3.51 -10.66
N PRO A 72 -0.88 2.66 -11.07
CA PRO A 72 -0.48 2.54 -12.46
C PRO A 72 -1.68 2.18 -13.35
N LYS A 73 -1.71 2.72 -14.58
CA LYS A 73 -2.75 2.39 -15.58
C LYS A 73 -2.58 0.97 -16.12
N THR A 74 -1.37 0.45 -16.11
CA THR A 74 -1.08 -0.94 -16.46
C THR A 74 -1.49 -1.83 -15.30
N GLU A 75 -2.29 -2.87 -15.56
CA GLU A 75 -2.68 -3.87 -14.54
C GLU A 75 -1.54 -4.86 -14.21
N ARG A 76 -0.29 -4.47 -14.47
CA ARG A 76 0.88 -5.30 -14.20
C ARG A 76 1.37 -5.01 -12.79
N ARG A 77 1.62 -6.05 -12.00
CA ARG A 77 2.11 -6.00 -10.62
C ARG A 77 3.35 -5.10 -10.44
N TYR A 78 4.31 -5.16 -11.37
CA TYR A 78 5.52 -4.32 -11.37
C TYR A 78 5.37 -3.01 -12.15
N GLY A 79 4.15 -2.67 -12.60
CA GLY A 79 3.86 -1.47 -13.39
C GLY A 79 4.15 -0.16 -12.65
N PHE A 80 4.28 -0.19 -11.33
CA PHE A 80 4.68 0.98 -10.54
C PHE A 80 6.08 1.49 -10.90
N ILE A 81 6.99 0.62 -11.35
CA ILE A 81 8.39 0.98 -11.64
C ILE A 81 8.46 2.08 -12.72
N SER A 82 7.61 2.02 -13.74
CA SER A 82 7.56 3.02 -14.80
C SER A 82 6.88 4.33 -14.40
N VAL A 83 6.07 4.30 -13.33
CA VAL A 83 5.29 5.45 -12.86
C VAL A 83 6.12 6.33 -11.92
N ILE A 84 6.99 5.73 -11.10
CA ILE A 84 7.80 6.46 -10.10
C ILE A 84 8.63 7.61 -10.72
N PRO A 85 9.37 7.42 -11.84
CA PRO A 85 10.17 8.49 -12.44
C PRO A 85 9.39 9.74 -12.82
N LEU A 86 8.08 9.62 -13.12
CA LEU A 86 7.23 10.76 -13.48
C LEU A 86 7.11 11.75 -12.32
N TYR A 87 7.09 11.24 -11.08
CA TYR A 87 6.90 12.04 -9.86
C TYR A 87 8.22 12.43 -9.21
N LEU A 88 9.30 11.67 -9.46
CA LEU A 88 10.64 12.05 -9.00
C LEU A 88 11.18 13.31 -9.67
N LYS A 89 10.59 13.78 -10.76
CA LYS A 89 10.96 15.08 -11.38
C LYS A 89 10.61 16.29 -10.50
N ASP A 90 9.64 16.15 -9.58
CA ASP A 90 9.15 17.25 -8.75
C ASP A 90 9.76 17.22 -7.33
N LYS A 91 8.99 17.51 -6.26
CA LYS A 91 9.49 17.50 -4.88
C LYS A 91 9.52 16.11 -4.23
N VAL A 92 8.86 15.09 -4.79
CA VAL A 92 8.76 13.74 -4.18
C VAL A 92 10.12 13.12 -3.86
N ARG A 93 10.44 12.88 -2.59
CA ARG A 93 11.69 12.27 -2.11
C ARG A 93 11.48 10.90 -1.47
N LYS A 94 10.27 10.60 -0.98
CA LYS A 94 9.92 9.26 -0.47
C LYS A 94 8.75 8.68 -1.25
N VAL A 95 8.88 7.42 -1.64
CA VAL A 95 7.86 6.69 -2.37
C VAL A 95 7.54 5.42 -1.61
N LEU A 96 6.28 5.24 -1.22
CA LEU A 96 5.74 3.99 -0.70
C LEU A 96 5.11 3.21 -1.86
N VAL A 97 5.48 1.95 -2.05
CA VAL A 97 4.82 1.04 -2.99
C VAL A 97 4.15 -0.08 -2.21
N LEU A 98 2.89 -0.37 -2.52
CA LEU A 98 2.18 -1.54 -2.01
C LEU A 98 1.96 -2.54 -3.15
N MET A 99 2.33 -3.80 -2.94
CA MET A 99 2.10 -4.87 -3.91
C MET A 99 1.89 -6.21 -3.22
N ASP A 100 1.12 -7.12 -3.82
CA ASP A 100 1.02 -8.50 -3.31
C ASP A 100 2.34 -9.26 -3.52
N GLN A 101 2.61 -10.24 -2.66
CA GLN A 101 3.70 -11.21 -2.86
C GLN A 101 3.38 -12.23 -3.97
N GLU A 102 2.10 -12.58 -4.15
CA GLU A 102 1.66 -13.69 -5.01
C GLU A 102 2.46 -14.97 -4.67
N ASP A 103 3.00 -15.66 -5.66
CA ASP A 103 3.84 -16.86 -5.57
C ASP A 103 5.35 -16.58 -5.62
N ASP A 104 5.76 -15.31 -5.67
CA ASP A 104 7.18 -14.95 -5.72
C ASP A 104 7.84 -15.08 -4.33
N GLN A 105 9.11 -15.48 -4.34
CA GLN A 105 9.98 -15.37 -3.18
C GLN A 105 10.33 -13.90 -2.90
N LEU A 106 10.37 -13.49 -1.62
CA LEU A 106 10.60 -12.09 -1.23
C LEU A 106 11.91 -11.51 -1.80
N ASN A 107 12.98 -12.31 -1.84
CA ASN A 107 14.26 -11.88 -2.41
C ASN A 107 14.17 -11.67 -3.93
N ALA A 108 13.45 -12.55 -4.65
CA ALA A 108 13.25 -12.44 -6.09
C ALA A 108 12.46 -11.16 -6.46
N ILE A 109 11.49 -10.75 -5.64
CA ILE A 109 10.79 -9.47 -5.80
C ILE A 109 11.78 -8.30 -5.74
N SER A 110 12.68 -8.30 -4.75
CA SER A 110 13.66 -7.24 -4.56
C SER A 110 14.66 -7.17 -5.72
N GLU A 111 15.23 -8.31 -6.12
CA GLU A 111 16.18 -8.42 -7.23
C GLU A 111 15.56 -7.95 -8.55
N ARG A 112 14.30 -8.32 -8.80
CA ARG A 112 13.56 -7.87 -9.98
C ARG A 112 13.35 -6.37 -9.98
N ILE A 113 12.94 -5.78 -8.86
CA ILE A 113 12.74 -4.32 -8.76
C ILE A 113 14.06 -3.58 -9.03
N GLN A 114 15.18 -4.04 -8.47
CA GLN A 114 16.49 -3.45 -8.72
C GLN A 114 16.90 -3.56 -10.20
N THR A 115 16.67 -4.73 -10.82
CA THR A 115 16.97 -4.99 -12.23
C THR A 115 16.14 -4.10 -13.15
N ASP A 116 14.82 -4.15 -13.04
CA ASP A 116 13.88 -3.37 -13.85
C ASP A 116 14.13 -1.86 -13.68
N TRP A 117 14.44 -1.40 -12.46
CA TRP A 117 14.80 -0.01 -12.21
C TRP A 117 16.10 0.40 -12.90
N LYS A 118 17.15 -0.43 -12.82
CA LYS A 118 18.44 -0.17 -13.46
C LYS A 118 18.33 -0.14 -14.97
N GLU A 119 17.53 -1.03 -15.55
CA GLU A 119 17.25 -1.05 -16.98
C GLU A 119 16.55 0.22 -17.45
N LEU A 120 15.53 0.66 -16.70
CA LEU A 120 14.71 1.83 -17.01
C LEU A 120 15.46 3.15 -16.82
N THR A 121 16.21 3.30 -15.73
CA THR A 121 16.75 4.60 -15.29
C THR A 121 18.26 4.73 -15.43
N LYS A 122 18.95 3.63 -15.76
CA LYS A 122 20.43 3.52 -15.75
C LYS A 122 21.08 3.84 -14.41
N SER A 123 20.28 3.84 -13.33
CA SER A 123 20.72 4.11 -11.95
C SER A 123 20.42 2.90 -11.06
N ALA A 124 21.21 2.67 -10.02
CA ALA A 124 20.98 1.56 -9.10
C ALA A 124 19.98 1.91 -7.98
N LEU A 125 19.31 0.88 -7.46
CA LEU A 125 18.64 0.91 -6.15
C LEU A 125 19.48 0.08 -5.18
N GLU A 126 19.86 0.66 -4.06
CA GLU A 126 20.61 0.01 -2.99
C GLU A 126 19.66 -0.28 -1.83
N VAL A 127 19.64 -1.52 -1.32
CA VAL A 127 18.88 -1.85 -0.11
C VAL A 127 19.61 -1.26 1.10
N ILE A 128 18.92 -0.45 1.90
CA ILE A 128 19.53 0.24 3.05
C ILE A 128 18.95 -0.18 4.40
N GLU A 129 17.77 -0.83 4.43
CA GLU A 129 17.12 -1.20 5.68
C GLU A 129 16.15 -2.37 5.47
N SER A 130 16.19 -3.30 6.44
CA SER A 130 15.25 -4.41 6.60
C SER A 130 14.98 -4.59 8.10
N ASP A 131 14.07 -3.78 8.65
CA ASP A 131 13.81 -3.68 10.09
C ASP A 131 13.02 -4.87 10.66
N GLY A 132 13.57 -6.08 10.52
CA GLY A 132 12.97 -7.33 11.03
C GLY A 132 11.70 -7.81 10.31
N GLU A 133 11.01 -6.93 9.58
CA GLU A 133 9.86 -7.30 8.74
C GLU A 133 10.33 -7.60 7.31
N GLU A 134 10.33 -8.87 6.90
CA GLU A 134 10.84 -9.28 5.59
C GLU A 134 10.06 -8.68 4.41
N ARG A 135 8.79 -8.34 4.65
CA ARG A 135 7.87 -7.77 3.68
C ARG A 135 7.91 -6.24 3.61
N VAL A 136 8.79 -5.60 4.38
CA VAL A 136 9.11 -4.18 4.23
C VAL A 136 10.58 -4.04 3.86
N ARG A 137 10.85 -3.38 2.72
CA ARG A 137 12.20 -3.17 2.20
C ARG A 137 12.39 -1.72 1.83
N ILE A 138 13.49 -1.13 2.28
CA ILE A 138 13.82 0.25 1.93
C ILE A 138 15.01 0.26 0.98
N PHE A 139 14.79 0.87 -0.17
CA PHE A 139 15.81 1.15 -1.15
C PHE A 139 16.18 2.63 -1.13
N LYS A 140 17.46 2.92 -1.24
CA LYS A 140 17.98 4.23 -1.61
C LYS A 140 18.26 4.25 -3.11
N GLY A 141 17.83 5.31 -3.78
CA GLY A 141 18.02 5.48 -5.21
C GLY A 141 18.41 6.89 -5.59
N LYS A 142 18.87 7.03 -6.83
CA LYS A 142 19.08 8.33 -7.49
C LYS A 142 18.28 8.39 -8.78
N TYR A 143 17.71 9.56 -9.06
CA TYR A 143 17.11 9.88 -10.35
C TYR A 143 17.56 11.29 -10.77
N GLY A 144 18.41 11.37 -11.80
CA GLY A 144 19.19 12.59 -12.06
C GLY A 144 20.12 12.90 -10.88
N SER A 145 20.13 14.16 -10.43
CA SER A 145 20.91 14.61 -9.26
C SER A 145 20.22 14.37 -7.91
N LYS A 146 19.02 13.81 -7.91
CA LYS A 146 18.15 13.75 -6.73
C LYS A 146 18.17 12.37 -6.09
N GLU A 147 18.48 12.34 -4.79
CA GLU A 147 18.30 11.15 -3.96
C GLU A 147 16.83 10.97 -3.57
N PHE A 148 16.39 9.72 -3.48
CA PHE A 148 15.07 9.36 -2.99
C PHE A 148 15.11 8.02 -2.24
N LYS A 149 14.10 7.79 -1.40
CA LYS A 149 13.85 6.50 -0.76
C LYS A 149 12.62 5.83 -1.39
N LEU A 150 12.74 4.55 -1.72
CA LEU A 150 11.63 3.68 -2.11
C LEU A 150 11.37 2.71 -0.96
N ILE A 151 10.20 2.81 -0.36
CA ILE A 151 9.71 1.95 0.71
C ILE A 151 8.76 0.95 0.04
N LEU A 152 9.22 -0.29 -0.10
CA LEU A 152 8.44 -1.38 -0.65
C LEU A 152 7.71 -2.11 0.47
N VAL A 153 6.39 -2.18 0.37
CA VAL A 153 5.51 -2.98 1.23
C VAL A 153 4.91 -4.11 0.40
N ILE A 154 5.22 -5.34 0.79
CA ILE A 154 4.79 -6.56 0.13
C ILE A 154 3.67 -7.19 0.95
N ASN A 155 2.45 -7.24 0.43
CA ASN A 155 1.32 -7.83 1.15
C ASN A 155 1.46 -9.36 1.27
N GLY A 156 1.12 -9.87 2.45
CA GLY A 156 1.13 -11.29 2.77
C GLY A 156 1.30 -11.53 4.27
N LEU A 157 0.73 -12.61 4.77
CA LEU A 157 0.94 -13.06 6.16
C LEU A 157 1.33 -14.54 6.20
N ASP A 158 2.48 -14.86 6.78
CA ASP A 158 2.94 -16.26 6.93
C ASP A 158 1.99 -17.12 7.76
N ALA A 159 1.25 -16.50 8.69
CA ALA A 159 0.24 -17.18 9.49
C ALA A 159 -0.98 -17.67 8.68
N ILE A 160 -1.18 -17.12 7.47
CA ILE A 160 -2.23 -17.55 6.54
C ILE A 160 -1.63 -18.55 5.57
N HIS A 161 -2.04 -19.81 5.70
CA HIS A 161 -1.54 -20.91 4.88
C HIS A 161 -2.18 -20.82 3.49
N THR A 162 -1.46 -20.25 2.53
CA THR A 162 -1.88 -20.12 1.14
C THR A 162 -0.66 -20.14 0.21
N ASP A 163 -0.83 -20.62 -1.01
CA ASP A 163 0.23 -20.64 -2.03
C ASP A 163 0.51 -19.26 -2.63
N LYS A 164 -0.42 -18.30 -2.44
CA LYS A 164 -0.33 -16.95 -2.99
C LYS A 164 -0.69 -15.90 -1.96
N HIS A 165 0.32 -15.16 -1.53
CA HIS A 165 0.19 -14.16 -0.49
C HIS A 165 -0.26 -12.80 -1.04
N SER A 166 -1.22 -12.18 -0.37
CA SER A 166 -1.81 -10.91 -0.81
C SER A 166 -2.41 -10.10 0.32
N ILE A 167 -2.93 -8.91 0.02
CA ILE A 167 -3.64 -8.08 1.01
C ILE A 167 -4.84 -8.80 1.62
N GLU A 168 -5.47 -9.72 0.89
CA GLU A 168 -6.59 -10.51 1.40
C GLU A 168 -6.19 -11.44 2.56
N ASP A 169 -4.93 -11.83 2.72
CA ASP A 169 -4.44 -12.57 3.90
C ASP A 169 -4.72 -11.76 5.18
N HIS A 170 -4.44 -10.46 5.13
CA HIS A 170 -4.69 -9.55 6.24
C HIS A 170 -6.19 -9.41 6.52
N LEU A 171 -7.02 -9.35 5.47
CA LEU A 171 -8.47 -9.23 5.62
C LEU A 171 -9.12 -10.49 6.15
N VAL A 172 -8.61 -11.67 5.78
CA VAL A 172 -9.03 -12.94 6.35
C VAL A 172 -8.61 -13.04 7.82
N SER A 173 -7.38 -12.64 8.16
CA SER A 173 -6.93 -12.53 9.56
C SER A 173 -7.83 -11.58 10.36
N ALA A 174 -8.20 -10.43 9.79
CA ALA A 174 -9.13 -9.50 10.41
C ALA A 174 -10.51 -10.14 10.65
N ALA A 175 -11.04 -10.89 9.68
CA ALA A 175 -12.31 -11.60 9.79
C ALA A 175 -12.29 -12.56 11.00
N GLN A 176 -11.22 -13.35 11.14
CA GLN A 176 -11.03 -14.27 12.25
C GLN A 176 -10.99 -13.53 13.60
N GLN A 177 -10.25 -12.42 13.68
CA GLN A 177 -10.14 -11.59 14.90
C GLN A 177 -11.47 -10.93 15.31
N VAL A 178 -12.38 -10.68 14.37
CA VAL A 178 -13.72 -10.13 14.66
C VAL A 178 -14.82 -11.19 14.67
N SER A 179 -14.43 -12.47 14.80
CA SER A 179 -15.34 -13.62 14.90
C SER A 179 -16.29 -13.78 13.70
N ILE A 180 -15.81 -13.45 12.49
CA ILE A 180 -16.48 -13.79 11.24
C ILE A 180 -15.87 -15.08 10.72
N ALA A 181 -16.70 -16.11 10.58
CA ALA A 181 -16.26 -17.39 10.06
C ALA A 181 -15.76 -17.23 8.61
N VAL A 182 -14.51 -17.62 8.41
CA VAL A 182 -13.92 -17.87 7.10
C VAL A 182 -13.74 -19.38 7.06
N GLY A 183 -14.48 -20.08 6.18
CA GLY A 183 -14.34 -21.53 6.03
C GLY A 183 -12.96 -21.92 5.52
N ASP A 184 -12.70 -23.20 5.33
CA ASP A 184 -11.43 -23.65 4.77
C ASP A 184 -11.22 -23.08 3.36
N PHE A 185 -9.99 -22.63 3.09
CA PHE A 185 -9.63 -22.07 1.79
C PHE A 185 -8.19 -22.40 1.45
N GLU A 186 -7.93 -22.54 0.15
CA GLU A 186 -6.59 -22.64 -0.42
C GLU A 186 -6.02 -21.25 -0.74
N ASN A 187 -6.91 -20.29 -1.03
CA ASN A 187 -6.56 -18.94 -1.51
C ASN A 187 -7.34 -17.85 -0.76
N SER A 188 -6.62 -16.90 -0.17
CA SER A 188 -7.20 -15.80 0.61
C SER A 188 -8.06 -14.85 -0.23
N LYS A 189 -7.73 -14.61 -1.51
CA LYS A 189 -8.55 -13.82 -2.44
C LYS A 189 -9.91 -14.49 -2.67
N ALA A 190 -9.94 -15.81 -2.80
CA ALA A 190 -11.18 -16.56 -2.93
C ALA A 190 -11.99 -16.50 -1.63
N ALA A 191 -11.35 -16.74 -0.49
CA ALA A 191 -11.96 -16.68 0.83
C ALA A 191 -12.61 -15.30 1.10
N TRP A 192 -11.88 -14.23 0.82
CA TRP A 192 -12.38 -12.87 0.93
C TRP A 192 -13.60 -12.61 0.03
N ARG A 193 -13.56 -13.08 -1.22
CA ARG A 193 -14.68 -12.93 -2.18
C ARG A 193 -15.93 -13.70 -1.79
N LEU A 194 -15.80 -14.80 -1.03
CA LEU A 194 -16.94 -15.58 -0.54
C LEU A 194 -17.67 -14.88 0.61
N LEU A 195 -17.01 -13.97 1.33
CA LEU A 195 -17.68 -13.15 2.33
C LEU A 195 -18.69 -12.22 1.65
N SER A 196 -19.89 -12.13 2.21
CA SER A 196 -20.90 -11.18 1.77
C SER A 196 -20.41 -9.73 1.89
N ASN A 197 -20.98 -8.85 1.09
CA ASN A 197 -20.66 -7.41 1.15
C ASN A 197 -20.85 -6.82 2.56
N ASP A 198 -21.83 -7.32 3.32
CA ASP A 198 -22.10 -6.87 4.69
C ASP A 198 -21.05 -7.36 5.67
N GLN A 199 -20.58 -8.61 5.52
CA GLN A 199 -19.46 -9.14 6.31
C GLN A 199 -18.17 -8.37 6.02
N GLN A 200 -17.83 -8.16 4.74
CA GLN A 200 -16.66 -7.38 4.34
C GLN A 200 -16.73 -5.95 4.90
N LEU A 201 -17.91 -5.31 4.81
CA LEU A 201 -18.11 -3.98 5.36
C LEU A 201 -18.01 -3.96 6.89
N ARG A 202 -18.49 -4.99 7.58
CA ARG A 202 -18.33 -5.12 9.04
C ARG A 202 -16.85 -5.18 9.40
N ILE A 203 -16.05 -6.00 8.71
CA ILE A 203 -14.60 -6.09 8.94
C ILE A 203 -13.93 -4.72 8.79
N TYR A 204 -14.24 -3.99 7.72
CA TYR A 204 -13.70 -2.64 7.53
C TYR A 204 -14.15 -1.63 8.61
N LYS A 205 -15.38 -1.76 9.12
CA LYS A 205 -15.86 -0.92 10.22
C LYS A 205 -15.11 -1.20 11.52
N GLU A 206 -14.87 -2.46 11.84
CA GLU A 206 -14.07 -2.87 13.02
C GLU A 206 -12.63 -2.36 12.91
N LEU A 207 -11.99 -2.56 11.75
CA LEU A 207 -10.65 -2.04 11.47
C LEU A 207 -10.59 -0.52 11.61
N LYS A 208 -11.59 0.20 11.11
CA LYS A 208 -11.69 1.65 11.32
C LYS A 208 -11.87 2.03 12.79
N ALA A 209 -12.71 1.31 13.53
CA ALA A 209 -13.06 1.67 14.90
C ALA A 209 -11.91 1.41 15.88
N HIS A 210 -11.09 0.41 15.60
CA HIS A 210 -10.09 -0.11 16.53
C HIS A 210 -8.68 0.02 15.96
N ARG A 211 -7.98 1.10 16.32
CA ARG A 211 -6.59 1.36 15.88
C ARG A 211 -5.65 0.17 16.13
N ARG A 212 -5.70 -0.42 17.32
CA ARG A 212 -4.83 -1.57 17.67
C ARG A 212 -5.10 -2.80 16.77
N LEU A 213 -6.36 -3.03 16.41
CA LEU A 213 -6.73 -4.09 15.48
C LEU A 213 -6.20 -3.78 14.07
N ALA A 214 -6.34 -2.54 13.59
CA ALA A 214 -5.77 -2.16 12.30
C ALA A 214 -4.25 -2.28 12.28
N GLU A 215 -3.56 -1.91 13.36
CA GLU A 215 -2.10 -2.03 13.49
C GLU A 215 -1.64 -3.49 13.57
N SER A 216 -2.39 -4.38 14.23
CA SER A 216 -2.07 -5.81 14.27
C SER A 216 -2.36 -6.53 12.96
N VAL A 217 -3.41 -6.11 12.25
CA VAL A 217 -3.82 -6.70 10.96
C VAL A 217 -2.94 -6.23 9.81
N PHE A 218 -2.53 -4.96 9.80
CA PHE A 218 -1.74 -4.36 8.71
C PHE A 218 -0.33 -3.92 9.17
N PRO A 219 0.48 -4.82 9.75
CA PRO A 219 1.76 -4.43 10.36
C PRO A 219 2.70 -3.81 9.33
N GLN A 220 2.80 -4.40 8.13
CA GLN A 220 3.68 -3.95 7.05
C GLN A 220 3.24 -2.59 6.49
N GLN A 221 1.94 -2.38 6.28
CA GLN A 221 1.41 -1.13 5.74
C GLN A 221 1.54 0.00 6.77
N VAL A 222 1.36 -0.30 8.07
CA VAL A 222 1.61 0.64 9.15
C VAL A 222 3.09 1.02 9.22
N LEU A 223 3.99 0.04 9.17
CA LEU A 223 5.43 0.29 9.18
C LEU A 223 5.86 1.12 7.97
N GLY A 224 5.44 0.74 6.76
CA GLY A 224 5.73 1.51 5.54
C GLY A 224 5.20 2.94 5.58
N CYS A 225 3.99 3.15 6.09
CA CYS A 225 3.45 4.50 6.26
C CYS A 225 4.17 5.30 7.37
N ARG A 226 4.74 4.66 8.39
CA ARG A 226 5.59 5.33 9.39
C ARG A 226 6.88 5.85 8.77
N TYR A 227 7.59 5.02 7.99
CA TYR A 227 8.77 5.47 7.23
C TYR A 227 8.48 6.63 6.28
N LEU A 228 7.28 6.64 5.69
CA LEU A 228 6.83 7.73 4.83
C LEU A 228 6.65 9.06 5.60
N ASN A 229 6.28 8.98 6.89
CA ASN A 229 6.04 10.13 7.76
C ASN A 229 7.29 10.65 8.48
N GLU A 230 8.35 9.85 8.61
CA GLU A 230 9.61 10.32 9.18
C GLU A 230 10.13 11.54 8.42
N GLU A 231 10.79 12.47 9.10
CA GLU A 231 11.48 13.58 8.42
C GLU A 231 12.69 13.04 7.64
N SER A 232 13.14 13.77 6.61
CA SER A 232 14.31 13.41 5.79
C SER A 232 15.52 14.22 6.19
#